data_AF-A0A539EGL0-F1
#
_entry.id   AF-A0A539EGL0-F1
#
_cell.length_a   1.000
_cell.length_b   1.000
_cell.length_c   1.000
_cell.angle_alpha   90.00
_cell.angle_beta   90.00
_cell.angle_gamma   90.00
#
_symmetry.space_group_name_H-M   'P 1'
#
loop_
_entity.id
_entity.type
_entity.pdbx_description
1 polymer ?
#
loop_
_entity_poly.entity_id
_entity_poly.type
_entity_poly.pdbx_seq_one_letter_code
_entity_poly.pdbx_strand_id
1 'polypeptide(L)'
;LVAALSRARAESPASALRLVAYDKYLHGVPFYTGRTVDVVNWVGELHYARRFEHFAARFGDDSHIRAWPAPGERVFVTAPFKQVAWVERTRGGPGSIRNLETVGNFSLFELTPKP
;
A
#
# COMPACT_ATOMS: atom_id res chain seq x y z
N LEU A 1 18.32 -17.84 -6.49
CA LEU A 1 18.10 -16.60 -5.70
C LEU A 1 18.09 -15.34 -6.59
N VAL A 2 19.13 -15.11 -7.40
CA VAL A 2 19.23 -13.93 -8.28
C VAL A 2 18.10 -13.81 -9.31
N ALA A 3 17.69 -14.92 -9.93
CA ALA A 3 16.62 -14.93 -10.93
C ALA A 3 15.22 -14.55 -10.38
N ALA A 4 14.95 -14.81 -9.10
CA ALA A 4 13.69 -14.43 -8.45
C ALA A 4 13.64 -12.91 -8.19
N LEU A 5 14.78 -12.33 -7.78
CA LEU A 5 14.94 -10.87 -7.62
C LEU A 5 14.86 -10.15 -8.97
N SER A 6 15.38 -10.74 -10.04
CA SER A 6 15.29 -10.17 -11.40
C SER A 6 13.86 -10.20 -11.95
N ARG A 7 13.04 -11.21 -11.61
CA ARG A 7 11.61 -11.25 -11.99
C ARG A 7 10.75 -10.24 -11.25
N ALA A 8 11.04 -9.98 -9.97
CA ALA A 8 10.38 -8.91 -9.21
C ALA A 8 10.64 -7.50 -9.79
N ARG A 9 11.73 -7.33 -10.54
CA ARG A 9 12.15 -6.06 -11.14
C ARG A 9 11.59 -5.82 -12.55
N ALA A 10 11.05 -6.85 -13.19
CA ALA A 10 10.49 -6.79 -14.53
C ALA A 10 8.98 -6.53 -14.47
N GLU A 11 8.58 -5.31 -14.12
CA GLU A 11 7.18 -4.90 -14.19
C GLU A 11 6.86 -4.31 -15.57
N SER A 12 5.81 -4.86 -16.18
CA SER A 12 5.25 -4.41 -17.46
C SER A 12 4.62 -2.99 -17.31
N PRO A 13 4.72 -2.09 -18.31
CA PRO A 13 4.62 -0.64 -18.13
C PRO A 13 3.19 -0.05 -18.14
N ALA A 14 2.13 -0.87 -18.08
CA ALA A 14 0.77 -0.36 -18.34
C ALA A 14 0.15 0.47 -17.17
N SER A 15 0.70 0.37 -15.96
CA SER A 15 0.43 1.27 -14.83
C SER A 15 1.42 0.99 -13.72
N ALA A 16 2.05 2.01 -13.13
CA ALA A 16 2.88 1.81 -11.94
C ALA A 16 1.98 1.31 -10.81
N LEU A 17 2.14 0.05 -10.39
CA LEU A 17 1.31 -0.53 -9.34
C LEU A 17 2.01 -0.41 -7.99
N ARG A 18 1.31 0.14 -7.01
CA ARG A 18 1.75 0.29 -5.63
C ARG A 18 0.91 -0.56 -4.70
N LEU A 19 1.58 -1.32 -3.84
CA LEU A 19 0.96 -2.05 -2.72
C LEU A 19 1.27 -1.33 -1.42
N VAL A 20 0.25 -1.09 -0.61
CA VAL A 20 0.35 -0.38 0.68
C VAL A 20 -0.23 -1.25 1.79
N ALA A 21 0.48 -1.31 2.91
CA ALA A 21 -0.01 -1.81 4.18
C ALA A 21 -0.26 -0.63 5.12
N TYR A 22 -1.52 -0.40 5.47
CA TYR A 22 -1.96 0.67 6.35
C TYR A 22 -2.20 0.12 7.76
N ASP A 23 -1.59 0.72 8.79
CA ASP A 23 -1.72 0.39 10.22
C ASP A 23 -1.25 -1.01 10.63
N LYS A 24 -1.17 -1.99 9.71
CA LYS A 24 -0.65 -3.33 9.99
C LYS A 24 -0.05 -3.98 8.76
N TYR A 25 1.16 -4.55 8.92
CA TYR A 25 1.87 -5.24 7.85
C TYR A 25 1.43 -6.71 7.73
N LEU A 26 1.08 -7.13 6.50
CA LEU A 26 0.72 -8.52 6.19
C LEU A 26 1.88 -9.20 5.44
N HIS A 27 2.66 -10.02 6.13
CA HIS A 27 3.83 -10.70 5.56
C HIS A 27 3.53 -11.57 4.34
N GLY A 28 2.30 -12.09 4.22
CA GLY A 28 1.88 -12.90 3.08
C GLY A 28 1.81 -12.08 1.78
N VAL A 29 1.48 -10.79 1.84
CA VAL A 29 1.33 -9.94 0.64
C VAL A 29 2.61 -9.88 -0.19
N PRO A 30 3.77 -9.46 0.34
CA PRO A 30 5.00 -9.43 -0.46
C PRO A 30 5.45 -10.83 -0.89
N PHE A 31 5.20 -11.87 -0.08
CA PHE A 31 5.57 -13.24 -0.40
C PHE A 31 4.82 -13.76 -1.63
N TYR A 32 3.48 -13.62 -1.67
CA TYR A 32 2.66 -14.14 -2.77
C TYR A 32 2.66 -13.24 -4.00
N THR A 33 2.84 -11.94 -3.85
CA THR A 33 2.84 -10.99 -4.98
C THR A 33 4.21 -10.81 -5.62
N GLY A 34 5.29 -11.16 -4.91
CA GLY A 34 6.66 -10.84 -5.33
C GLY A 34 6.95 -9.34 -5.42
N ARG A 35 6.09 -8.50 -4.82
CA ARG A 35 6.16 -7.04 -4.90
C ARG A 35 6.49 -6.44 -3.54
N THR A 36 7.21 -5.33 -3.57
CA THR A 36 7.49 -4.54 -2.38
C THR A 36 6.22 -3.85 -1.90
N VAL A 37 5.99 -3.84 -0.58
CA VAL A 37 4.84 -3.19 0.06
C VAL A 37 5.29 -1.94 0.81
N ASP A 38 4.63 -0.81 0.59
CA ASP A 38 4.84 0.43 1.34
C ASP A 38 4.10 0.35 2.67
N VAL A 39 4.67 0.93 3.71
CA VAL A 39 4.19 0.81 5.09
C VAL A 39 3.70 2.18 5.56
N VAL A 40 2.40 2.31 5.82
CA VAL A 40 1.78 3.58 6.23
C VAL A 40 1.18 3.45 7.62
N ASN A 41 1.45 4.43 8.48
CA ASN A 41 0.90 4.52 9.85
C ASN A 41 1.11 3.27 10.71
N TRP A 42 2.12 2.45 10.41
CA TRP A 42 2.45 1.28 11.23
C TRP A 42 3.70 1.52 12.06
N VAL A 43 3.59 1.21 13.35
CA VAL A 43 4.70 1.17 14.30
C VAL A 43 4.86 -0.27 14.76
N GLY A 44 5.84 -0.96 14.18
CA GLY A 44 6.16 -2.34 14.51
C GLY A 44 7.56 -2.71 14.06
N GLU A 45 7.80 -3.99 13.80
CA GLU A 45 9.14 -4.55 13.59
C GLU A 45 9.95 -3.88 12.47
N LEU A 46 9.31 -3.42 11.39
CA LEU A 46 10.01 -2.74 10.29
C LEU A 46 10.23 -1.24 10.55
N HIS A 47 9.65 -0.66 11.61
CA HIS A 47 9.78 0.77 11.89
C HIS A 47 11.24 1.21 12.06
N TYR A 48 12.08 0.33 12.63
CA TYR A 48 13.52 0.55 12.73
C TYR A 48 14.19 0.77 11.38
N ALA A 49 13.69 0.13 10.31
CA ALA A 49 14.28 0.25 8.97
C ALA A 49 14.14 1.65 8.38
N ARG A 50 13.18 2.46 8.86
CA ARG A 50 12.97 3.86 8.41
C ARG A 50 14.22 4.74 8.57
N ARG A 51 15.10 4.41 9.52
CA ARG A 51 16.34 5.16 9.76
C ARG A 51 17.37 5.03 8.63
N PHE A 52 17.22 4.05 7.75
CA PHE A 52 18.12 3.84 6.62
C PHE A 52 17.55 4.50 5.36
N GLU A 53 18.34 5.37 4.72
CA GLU A 53 17.88 6.23 3.61
C GLU A 53 17.22 5.44 2.47
N HIS A 54 17.78 4.28 2.10
CA HIS A 54 17.26 3.44 1.02
C HIS A 54 15.89 2.79 1.33
N PHE A 55 15.47 2.74 2.60
CA PHE A 55 14.15 2.26 3.00
C PHE A 55 13.21 3.38 3.43
N ALA A 56 13.72 4.56 3.77
CA ALA A 56 12.93 5.66 4.33
C ALA A 56 11.70 6.02 3.48
N ALA A 57 11.86 6.05 2.15
CA ALA A 57 10.79 6.38 1.20
C ALA A 57 9.64 5.36 1.15
N ARG A 58 9.81 4.18 1.76
CA ARG A 58 8.79 3.12 1.85
C ARG A 58 7.87 3.29 3.05
N PHE A 59 8.20 4.19 3.97
CA PHE A 59 7.43 4.49 5.17
C PHE A 59 6.69 5.80 5.00
N GLY A 60 5.38 5.79 5.27
CA GLY A 60 4.53 6.96 5.13
C GLY A 60 3.50 7.11 6.24
N ASP A 61 2.62 8.07 6.03
CA ASP A 61 1.56 8.48 6.95
C ASP A 61 0.29 8.88 6.17
N ASP A 62 -0.69 9.48 6.85
CA ASP A 62 -1.93 9.96 6.24
C ASP A 62 -1.71 10.95 5.09
N SER A 63 -0.57 11.65 5.04
CA SER A 63 -0.27 12.59 3.95
C SER A 63 -0.08 11.84 2.62
N HIS A 64 0.44 10.60 2.67
CA HIS A 64 0.61 9.75 1.51
C HIS A 64 -0.73 9.20 1.00
N ILE A 65 -1.60 8.74 1.92
CA ILE A 65 -2.98 8.36 1.58
C ILE A 65 -3.71 9.54 0.93
N ARG A 66 -3.53 10.77 1.45
CA ARG A 66 -4.08 11.99 0.86
C ARG A 66 -3.47 12.37 -0.49
N ALA A 67 -2.27 11.94 -0.82
CA ALA A 67 -1.63 12.25 -2.11
C ALA A 67 -2.04 11.24 -3.19
N TRP A 68 -1.90 9.95 -2.91
CA TRP A 68 -1.98 8.85 -3.88
C TRP A 68 -3.37 8.45 -4.36
N PRO A 69 -3.57 8.10 -5.64
CA PRO A 69 -2.52 7.75 -6.61
C PRO A 69 -1.99 8.94 -7.42
N ALA A 70 -0.74 8.84 -7.91
CA ALA A 70 -0.22 9.72 -8.96
C ALA A 70 -0.86 9.39 -10.33
N PRO A 71 -0.81 10.30 -11.33
CA PRO A 71 -1.31 10.00 -12.68
C PRO A 71 -0.67 8.73 -13.27
N GLY A 72 -1.50 7.79 -13.72
CA GLY A 72 -1.05 6.49 -14.25
C GLY A 72 -0.65 5.45 -13.20
N GLU A 73 -0.75 5.77 -11.91
CA GLU A 73 -0.48 4.86 -10.80
C GLU A 73 -1.77 4.16 -10.32
N ARG A 74 -1.64 2.89 -9.92
CA ARG A 74 -2.71 2.15 -9.23
C ARG A 74 -2.25 1.80 -7.83
N VAL A 75 -3.05 2.15 -6.82
CA VAL A 75 -2.67 2.00 -5.42
C VAL A 75 -3.67 1.09 -4.72
N PHE A 76 -3.18 -0.07 -4.32
CA PHE A 76 -3.94 -1.05 -3.53
C PHE A 76 -3.50 -1.00 -2.08
N VAL A 77 -4.46 -0.92 -1.18
CA VAL A 77 -4.23 -0.79 0.25
C VAL A 77 -4.80 -2.01 0.96
N THR A 78 -3.98 -2.60 1.81
CA THR A 78 -4.42 -3.54 2.85
C THR A 78 -4.51 -2.80 4.16
N ALA A 79 -5.61 -2.95 4.88
CA ALA A 79 -5.82 -2.31 6.17
C ALA A 79 -6.66 -3.21 7.10
N PRO A 80 -6.56 -3.07 8.43
CA PRO A 80 -7.57 -3.64 9.33
C PRO A 80 -8.96 -3.10 8.95
N PHE A 81 -10.00 -3.94 9.02
CA PHE A 81 -11.37 -3.57 8.63
C PHE A 81 -11.85 -2.27 9.31
N LYS A 82 -11.53 -2.11 10.60
CA LYS A 82 -11.87 -0.89 11.38
C LYS A 82 -11.24 0.41 10.83
N GLN A 83 -10.18 0.32 10.03
CA GLN A 83 -9.46 1.48 9.48
C GLN A 83 -10.02 1.93 8.12
N VAL A 84 -10.87 1.14 7.46
CA VAL A 84 -11.36 1.47 6.11
C VAL A 84 -12.09 2.82 6.10
N ALA A 85 -13.01 3.04 7.04
CA ALA A 85 -13.75 4.30 7.14
C ALA A 85 -12.85 5.51 7.44
N TRP A 86 -11.75 5.30 8.18
CA TRP A 86 -10.76 6.34 8.42
C TRP A 86 -9.99 6.69 7.14
N VAL A 87 -9.57 5.67 6.39
CA VAL A 87 -8.84 5.85 5.12
C VAL A 87 -9.72 6.57 4.10
N GLU A 88 -10.97 6.16 3.93
CA GLU A 88 -11.93 6.81 3.01
C GLU A 88 -12.17 8.28 3.40
N ARG A 89 -12.36 8.57 4.69
CA ARG A 89 -12.50 9.95 5.19
C ARG A 89 -11.24 10.78 4.93
N THR A 90 -10.08 10.22 5.22
CA THR A 90 -8.78 10.87 5.02
C THR A 90 -8.53 11.20 3.55
N ARG A 91 -9.05 10.37 2.65
CA ARG A 91 -8.87 10.50 1.20
C ARG A 91 -9.82 11.51 0.53
N GLY A 92 -10.93 11.86 1.16
CA GLY A 92 -11.88 12.85 0.64
C GLY A 92 -13.35 12.48 0.79
N GLY A 93 -13.66 11.36 1.44
CA GLY A 93 -15.02 10.91 1.69
C GLY A 93 -15.50 9.83 0.71
N PRO A 94 -16.84 9.60 0.63
CA PRO A 94 -17.42 8.51 -0.14
C PRO A 94 -16.95 8.47 -1.60
N GLY A 95 -16.62 7.27 -2.09
CA GLY A 95 -16.16 7.06 -3.48
C GLY A 95 -14.66 7.30 -3.68
N SER A 96 -13.93 7.62 -2.62
CA SER A 96 -12.48 7.75 -2.65
C SER A 96 -11.72 6.40 -2.61
N ILE A 97 -12.46 5.31 -2.39
CA ILE A 97 -12.00 3.92 -2.48
C ILE A 97 -12.95 3.11 -3.39
N ARG A 98 -12.44 2.04 -4.01
CA ARG A 98 -13.21 1.10 -4.83
C ARG A 98 -12.69 -0.34 -4.66
N ASN A 99 -13.42 -1.32 -5.22
CA ASN A 99 -13.03 -2.73 -5.21
C ASN A 99 -12.72 -3.24 -3.78
N LEU A 100 -13.58 -2.89 -2.82
CA LEU A 100 -13.42 -3.26 -1.43
C LEU A 100 -13.76 -4.75 -1.24
N GLU A 101 -12.76 -5.51 -0.81
CA GLU A 101 -12.88 -6.92 -0.42
C GLU A 101 -12.47 -7.10 1.04
N THR A 102 -13.10 -8.03 1.75
CA THR A 102 -12.80 -8.32 3.15
C THR A 102 -12.32 -9.76 3.33
N VAL A 103 -11.19 -9.93 4.01
CA VAL A 103 -10.62 -11.24 4.35
C VAL A 103 -10.34 -11.27 5.84
N GLY A 104 -11.25 -11.91 6.59
CA GLY A 104 -11.22 -11.88 8.06
C GLY A 104 -11.28 -10.45 8.59
N ASN A 105 -10.31 -10.07 9.44
CA ASN A 105 -10.23 -8.74 10.04
C ASN A 105 -9.52 -7.70 9.17
N PHE A 106 -9.25 -8.01 7.90
CA PHE A 106 -8.56 -7.14 6.95
C PHE A 106 -9.43 -6.83 5.75
N SER A 107 -9.13 -5.69 5.15
CA SER A 107 -9.72 -5.22 3.91
C SER A 107 -8.64 -4.96 2.88
N LEU A 108 -8.98 -5.25 1.63
CA LEU A 108 -8.24 -4.87 0.44
C LEU A 108 -9.11 -3.90 -0.36
N PHE A 109 -8.57 -2.77 -0.77
CA PHE A 109 -9.27 -1.81 -1.63
C PHE A 109 -8.29 -1.02 -2.49
N GLU A 110 -8.80 -0.44 -3.56
CA GLU A 110 -8.04 0.43 -4.46
C GLU A 110 -8.42 1.90 -4.18
N LEU A 111 -7.43 2.78 -4.09
CA LEU A 111 -7.68 4.23 -4.01
C LEU A 111 -8.11 4.76 -5.38
N THR A 112 -9.15 5.59 -5.43
CA THR A 112 -9.56 6.22 -6.69
C THR A 112 -8.64 7.39 -7.04
N PRO A 113 -8.39 7.64 -8.35
CA PRO A 113 -7.74 8.86 -8.79
C PRO A 113 -8.50 10.09 -8.30
N LYS A 114 -7.78 11.15 -7.93
CA LYS A 114 -8.44 12.44 -7.68
C LYS A 114 -9.02 12.96 -9.01
N PRO A 115 -10.18 13.61 -8.98
CA PRO A 115 -10.65 14.38 -10.12
C PRO A 115 -9.67 15.49 -10.50
#